data_AF-A0A953ZGW0-F1
#
_entry.id   AF-A0A953ZGW0-F1
#
_cell.length_a   1.000
_cell.length_b   1.000
_cell.length_c   1.000
_cell.angle_alpha   90.00
_cell.angle_beta   90.00
_cell.angle_gamma   90.00
#
_symmetry.space_group_name_H-M   'P 1'
#
loop_
_entity.id
_entity.type
_entity.pdbx_description
1 polymer ?
#
loop_
_entity_poly.entity_id
_entity_poly.type
_entity_poly.pdbx_seq_one_letter_code
_entity_poly.pdbx_strand_id
1 'polypeptide(L)'
;ADGSLVLATGNRSELAVGYSTLYGDMCGALEVIGDVPKTRVFEMARRFPEMPEAIITKPPSAELRPDQKDEDSLPPYPVLDRILEGYLDDHLSVKELEALGLDAALCTKIVRMVEIAEYKRRQAPIVLRIGKRAFGAGRRIPVAKKL
;
A
#
# COMPACT_ATOMS: atom_id res chain seq x y z
N ALA A 1 -3.44 26.47 17.21
CA ALA A 1 -3.65 25.37 16.25
C ALA A 1 -4.88 25.73 15.44
N ASP A 2 -4.74 25.72 14.13
CA ASP A 2 -5.56 26.53 13.22
C ASP A 2 -6.89 25.84 12.87
N GLY A 3 -7.20 24.72 13.55
CA GLY A 3 -8.37 23.88 13.30
C GLY A 3 -8.26 23.01 12.03
N SER A 4 -7.12 23.06 11.34
CA SER A 4 -6.91 22.33 10.07
C SER A 4 -6.90 20.82 10.24
N LEU A 5 -7.40 20.13 9.21
CA LEU A 5 -7.40 18.68 9.12
C LEU A 5 -6.06 18.18 8.56
N VAL A 6 -5.43 17.21 9.24
CA VAL A 6 -4.24 16.54 8.71
C VAL A 6 -4.66 15.46 7.72
N LEU A 7 -4.11 15.52 6.50
CA LEU A 7 -4.28 14.50 5.47
C LEU A 7 -3.06 13.59 5.45
N ALA A 8 -3.27 12.30 5.73
CA ALA A 8 -2.25 11.28 5.54
C ALA A 8 -2.08 10.96 4.06
N THR A 9 -0.89 10.49 3.69
CA THR A 9 -0.48 10.33 2.27
C THR A 9 -0.08 8.89 1.91
N GLY A 10 -0.33 7.92 2.79
CA GLY A 10 -0.12 6.52 2.48
C GLY A 10 -1.07 6.03 1.39
N ASN A 11 -0.55 5.21 0.50
CA ASN A 11 -1.34 4.58 -0.57
C ASN A 11 -1.69 3.12 -0.26
N ARG A 12 -2.55 2.53 -1.08
CA ARG A 12 -3.05 1.16 -0.87
C ARG A 12 -1.93 0.12 -0.79
N SER A 13 -0.89 0.28 -1.61
CA SER A 13 0.22 -0.67 -1.69
C SER A 13 1.03 -0.66 -0.39
N GLU A 14 1.38 0.52 0.11
CA GLU A 14 2.10 0.71 1.38
C GLU A 14 1.28 0.20 2.57
N LEU A 15 -0.01 0.59 2.66
CA LEU A 15 -0.91 0.13 3.72
C LEU A 15 -1.12 -1.39 3.69
N ALA A 16 -1.19 -1.98 2.50
CA ALA A 16 -1.38 -3.41 2.33
C ALA A 16 -0.23 -4.19 2.96
N VAL A 17 1.02 -3.82 2.69
CA VAL A 17 2.18 -4.55 3.22
C VAL A 17 2.72 -3.96 4.54
N GLY A 18 2.12 -2.88 5.04
CA GLY A 18 2.55 -2.18 6.25
C GLY A 18 3.89 -1.48 6.09
N TYR A 19 4.21 -1.03 4.87
CA TYR A 19 5.42 -0.26 4.56
C TYR A 19 5.23 1.21 4.95
N SER A 20 5.09 1.42 6.25
CA SER A 20 4.76 2.69 6.87
C SER A 20 5.22 2.70 8.33
N THR A 21 5.33 3.87 8.94
CA THR A 21 5.67 4.04 10.36
C THR A 21 4.42 4.31 11.16
N LEU A 22 4.12 3.44 12.13
CA LEU A 22 3.01 3.65 13.03
C LEU A 22 3.23 4.93 13.83
N TYR A 23 2.23 5.81 13.83
CA TYR A 23 2.28 7.14 14.44
C TYR A 23 3.26 8.13 13.78
N GLY A 24 3.86 7.76 12.65
CA GLY A 24 4.66 8.64 11.80
C GLY A 24 3.84 9.12 10.61
N ASP A 25 4.24 8.69 9.41
CA ASP A 25 3.58 8.98 8.13
C ASP A 25 2.11 8.53 8.06
N MET A 26 1.72 7.54 8.88
CA MET A 26 0.31 7.12 8.98
C MET A 26 -0.59 8.11 9.74
N CYS A 27 -0.04 9.10 10.44
CA CYS A 27 -0.83 10.03 11.24
C CYS A 27 -1.63 10.99 10.34
N GLY A 28 -2.95 10.94 10.48
CA GLY A 28 -3.86 11.88 9.85
C GLY A 28 -5.30 11.64 10.27
N ALA A 29 -6.19 12.53 9.88
CA ALA A 29 -7.63 12.32 10.06
C ALA A 29 -8.27 11.64 8.84
N LEU A 30 -7.69 11.83 7.65
CA LEU A 30 -8.14 11.25 6.39
C LEU A 30 -6.93 10.83 5.55
N GLU A 31 -6.97 9.63 5.00
CA GLU A 31 -5.94 9.10 4.10
C GLU A 31 -6.50 9.05 2.68
N VAL A 32 -6.30 10.16 1.96
CA VAL A 32 -7.04 10.49 0.73
C VAL A 32 -6.81 9.45 -0.38
N ILE A 33 -5.58 8.93 -0.46
CA ILE A 33 -5.16 7.95 -1.48
C ILE A 33 -4.97 6.53 -0.90
N GLY A 34 -5.48 6.26 0.31
CA GLY A 34 -5.28 4.98 1.00
C GLY A 34 -5.88 3.76 0.30
N ASP A 35 -6.79 3.95 -0.67
CA ASP A 35 -7.34 2.87 -1.52
C ASP A 35 -6.87 2.96 -2.99
N VAL A 36 -5.84 3.77 -3.28
CA VAL A 36 -5.23 3.89 -4.61
C VAL A 36 -3.93 3.08 -4.64
N PRO A 37 -3.76 2.09 -5.54
CA PRO A 37 -2.47 1.40 -5.72
C PRO A 37 -1.38 2.35 -6.19
N LYS A 38 -0.12 2.11 -5.82
CA LYS A 38 1.02 2.99 -6.16
C LYS A 38 1.15 3.21 -7.67
N THR A 39 0.98 2.16 -8.47
CA THR A 39 0.96 2.26 -9.93
C THR A 39 -0.04 3.31 -10.42
N ARG A 40 -1.25 3.30 -9.88
CA ARG A 40 -2.31 4.25 -10.22
C ARG A 40 -2.04 5.65 -9.66
N VAL A 41 -1.36 5.78 -8.51
CA VAL A 41 -0.89 7.08 -8.00
C VAL A 41 0.02 7.75 -9.04
N PHE A 42 0.99 7.02 -9.61
CA PHE A 42 1.87 7.55 -10.66
C PHE A 42 1.10 7.89 -11.95
N GLU A 43 0.14 7.06 -12.37
CA GLU A 43 -0.71 7.35 -13.53
C GLU A 43 -1.53 8.63 -13.33
N MET A 44 -2.08 8.84 -12.13
CA MET A 44 -2.82 10.04 -11.79
C MET A 44 -1.90 11.26 -11.74
N ALA A 45 -0.74 11.15 -11.08
CA ALA A 45 0.25 12.22 -10.97
C ALA A 45 0.64 12.80 -12.34
N ARG A 46 0.85 11.94 -13.34
CA ARG A 46 1.16 12.36 -14.74
C ARG A 46 0.07 13.17 -15.42
N ARG A 47 -1.17 13.15 -14.92
CA ARG A 47 -2.29 13.91 -15.48
C ARG A 47 -2.45 15.29 -14.86
N PHE A 48 -1.75 15.58 -13.75
CA PHE A 48 -1.79 16.88 -13.10
C PHE A 48 -0.73 17.80 -13.70
N PRO A 49 -1.11 18.90 -14.37
CA PRO A 49 -0.15 19.81 -15.00
C PRO A 49 0.79 20.49 -13.99
N GLU A 50 0.39 20.58 -12.72
CA GLU A 50 1.19 21.15 -11.64
C GLU A 50 2.22 20.17 -11.06
N MET A 51 2.15 18.87 -11.40
CA MET A 51 3.08 17.88 -10.86
C MET A 51 4.46 18.01 -11.51
N PRO A 52 5.53 18.28 -10.74
CA PRO A 52 6.87 18.40 -11.32
C PRO A 52 7.36 17.07 -11.86
N GLU A 53 7.91 17.08 -13.09
CA GLU A 53 8.45 15.88 -13.73
C GLU A 53 9.50 15.17 -12.84
N ALA A 54 10.32 15.95 -12.13
CA ALA A 54 11.31 15.41 -11.21
C ALA A 54 10.72 14.53 -10.10
N ILE A 55 9.48 14.81 -9.64
CA ILE A 55 8.78 13.97 -8.66
C ILE A 55 8.27 12.68 -9.31
N ILE A 56 7.83 12.74 -10.57
CA ILE A 56 7.30 11.58 -11.32
C ILE A 56 8.41 10.60 -11.68
N THR A 57 9.59 11.11 -12.07
CA THR A 57 10.72 10.28 -12.51
C THR A 57 11.58 9.76 -11.36
N LYS A 58 11.44 10.34 -10.17
CA LYS A 58 12.22 9.94 -9.00
C LYS A 58 11.83 8.52 -8.57
N PRO A 59 12.81 7.62 -8.34
CA PRO A 59 12.52 6.30 -7.79
C PRO A 59 11.81 6.39 -6.43
N PRO A 60 10.83 5.52 -6.14
CA PRO A 60 10.16 5.48 -4.85
C PRO A 60 11.15 5.22 -3.69
N SER A 61 11.03 6.03 -2.65
CA SER A 61 11.82 5.92 -1.42
C SER A 61 11.05 6.49 -0.23
N ALA A 62 11.14 5.81 0.91
CA ALA A 62 10.69 6.34 2.21
C ALA A 62 11.68 7.32 2.86
N GLU A 63 12.89 7.50 2.29
CA GLU A 63 13.89 8.49 2.72
C GLU A 63 14.30 8.43 4.21
N LEU A 64 14.19 7.26 4.84
CA LEU A 64 14.57 7.03 6.24
C LEU A 64 16.09 6.95 6.43
N ARG A 65 16.84 6.68 5.36
CA ARG A 65 18.31 6.65 5.35
C ARG A 65 18.86 7.04 3.97
N PRO A 66 20.14 7.47 3.88
CA PRO A 66 20.77 7.79 2.59
C PRO A 66 20.66 6.64 1.59
N ASP A 67 20.42 6.99 0.34
CA ASP A 67 20.33 6.08 -0.83
C ASP A 67 19.28 4.96 -0.72
N GLN A 68 18.34 5.06 0.22
CA GLN A 68 17.25 4.10 0.37
C GLN A 68 16.37 4.06 -0.88
N LYS A 69 15.98 2.85 -1.28
CA LYS A 69 14.89 2.60 -2.23
C LYS A 69 13.84 1.71 -1.59
N ASP A 70 12.58 1.88 -1.99
CA ASP A 70 11.52 0.96 -1.55
C ASP A 70 11.81 -0.48 -2.03
N GLU A 71 12.43 -0.59 -3.22
CA GLU A 71 12.84 -1.85 -3.85
C GLU A 71 13.91 -2.62 -3.06
N ASP A 72 14.56 -1.99 -2.07
CA ASP A 72 15.46 -2.71 -1.15
C ASP A 72 14.70 -3.75 -0.30
N SER A 73 13.39 -3.55 -0.10
CA SER A 73 12.54 -4.38 0.76
C SER A 73 11.35 -5.01 0.03
N LEU A 74 10.84 -4.32 -0.99
CA LEU A 74 9.67 -4.66 -1.78
C LEU A 74 10.07 -5.02 -3.23
N PRO A 75 9.26 -5.81 -3.96
CA PRO A 75 9.42 -5.88 -5.41
C PRO A 75 8.98 -4.55 -6.05
N PRO A 76 9.29 -4.31 -7.34
CA PRO A 76 8.77 -3.16 -8.07
C PRO A 76 7.25 -3.09 -7.95
N TYR A 77 6.72 -1.87 -7.77
CA TYR A 77 5.29 -1.65 -7.54
C TYR A 77 4.34 -2.29 -8.57
N PRO A 78 4.65 -2.35 -9.88
CA PRO A 78 3.81 -3.09 -10.83
C PRO A 78 3.64 -4.58 -10.49
N VAL A 79 4.69 -5.20 -9.95
CA VAL A 79 4.64 -6.61 -9.51
C VAL A 79 3.91 -6.71 -8.17
N LEU A 80 4.22 -5.81 -7.23
CA LEU A 80 3.55 -5.76 -5.93
C LEU A 80 2.04 -5.60 -6.08
N ASP A 81 1.61 -4.61 -6.84
CA ASP A 81 0.20 -4.25 -7.02
C ASP A 81 -0.57 -5.40 -7.68
N ARG A 82 0.05 -6.13 -8.63
CA ARG A 82 -0.55 -7.32 -9.24
C ARG A 82 -0.76 -8.47 -8.25
N ILE A 83 0.20 -8.70 -7.36
CA ILE A 83 0.06 -9.70 -6.28
C ILE A 83 -1.05 -9.26 -5.31
N LEU A 84 -1.05 -7.98 -4.92
CA LEU A 84 -2.02 -7.42 -3.98
C LEU A 84 -3.45 -7.44 -4.54
N GLU A 85 -3.65 -7.11 -5.81
CA GLU A 85 -4.94 -7.19 -6.48
C GLU A 85 -5.48 -8.63 -6.45
N GLY A 86 -4.67 -9.60 -6.90
CA GLY A 86 -5.09 -11.00 -6.90
C GLY A 86 -5.43 -11.52 -5.49
N TYR A 87 -4.60 -11.18 -4.49
CA TYR A 87 -4.84 -11.65 -3.12
C TYR A 87 -6.00 -10.94 -2.41
N LEU A 88 -6.07 -9.61 -2.49
CA LEU A 88 -7.02 -8.81 -1.70
C LEU A 88 -8.37 -8.60 -2.39
N ASP A 89 -8.36 -8.42 -3.70
CA ASP A 89 -9.58 -8.13 -4.46
C ASP A 89 -10.21 -9.41 -5.01
N ASP A 90 -9.40 -10.30 -5.57
CA ASP A 90 -9.87 -11.51 -6.25
C ASP A 90 -9.83 -12.79 -5.38
N HIS A 91 -9.31 -12.71 -4.14
CA HIS A 91 -9.24 -13.82 -3.16
C HIS A 91 -8.43 -15.02 -3.63
N LEU A 92 -7.44 -14.79 -4.49
CA LEU A 92 -6.58 -15.84 -4.99
C LEU A 92 -5.62 -16.32 -3.90
N SER A 93 -5.47 -17.63 -3.79
CA SER A 93 -4.41 -18.27 -3.00
C SER A 93 -3.04 -18.07 -3.64
N VAL A 94 -1.97 -18.31 -2.88
CA VAL A 94 -0.59 -18.27 -3.40
C VAL A 94 -0.41 -19.19 -4.61
N LYS A 95 -1.04 -20.38 -4.61
CA LYS A 95 -0.98 -21.32 -5.74
C LYS A 95 -1.66 -20.78 -6.99
N GLU A 96 -2.78 -20.07 -6.83
CA GLU A 96 -3.48 -19.44 -7.96
C GLU A 96 -2.69 -18.24 -8.49
N LEU A 97 -2.07 -17.44 -7.61
CA LEU A 97 -1.16 -16.37 -8.02
C LEU A 97 0.04 -16.92 -8.82
N GLU A 98 0.61 -18.04 -8.38
CA GLU A 98 1.67 -18.75 -9.10
C GLU A 98 1.22 -19.22 -10.48
N ALA A 99 -0.01 -19.76 -10.59
CA ALA A 99 -0.58 -20.16 -11.87
C ALA A 99 -0.77 -18.98 -12.85
N LEU A 100 -0.79 -17.73 -12.36
CA LEU A 100 -0.78 -16.51 -13.17
C LEU A 100 0.63 -16.08 -13.63
N GLY A 101 1.65 -16.90 -13.36
CA GLY A 101 3.05 -16.64 -13.73
C GLY A 101 3.80 -15.74 -12.73
N LEU A 102 3.27 -15.56 -11.52
CA LEU A 102 3.94 -14.80 -10.46
C LEU A 102 4.86 -15.71 -9.65
N ASP A 103 6.00 -15.20 -9.19
CA ASP A 103 6.94 -15.98 -8.39
C ASP A 103 6.32 -16.41 -7.05
N ALA A 104 6.30 -17.72 -6.79
CA ALA A 104 5.63 -18.30 -5.63
C ALA A 104 6.26 -17.85 -4.30
N ALA A 105 7.58 -17.71 -4.25
CA ALA A 105 8.28 -17.27 -3.06
C ALA A 105 7.95 -15.79 -2.74
N LEU A 106 7.91 -14.94 -3.77
CA LEU A 106 7.49 -13.56 -3.66
C LEU A 106 6.03 -13.42 -3.24
N CYS A 107 5.12 -14.17 -3.86
CA CYS A 107 3.70 -14.20 -3.48
C CYS A 107 3.53 -14.56 -2.00
N THR A 108 4.23 -15.61 -1.54
CA THR A 108 4.22 -16.03 -0.13
C THR A 108 4.74 -14.93 0.78
N LYS A 109 5.85 -14.27 0.42
CA LYS A 109 6.43 -13.15 1.19
C LYS A 109 5.43 -12.01 1.30
N ILE A 110 4.84 -11.56 0.20
CA ILE A 110 3.91 -10.43 0.18
C ILE A 110 2.63 -10.74 0.96
N VAL A 111 2.04 -11.92 0.76
CA VAL A 111 0.86 -12.35 1.54
C VAL A 111 1.17 -12.33 3.04
N ARG A 112 2.33 -12.84 3.45
CA ARG A 112 2.76 -12.80 4.85
C ARG A 112 2.91 -11.36 5.37
N MET A 113 3.49 -10.45 4.57
CA MET A 113 3.57 -9.03 4.93
C MET A 113 2.19 -8.41 5.11
N VAL A 114 1.25 -8.73 4.22
CA VAL A 114 -0.14 -8.29 4.34
C VAL A 114 -0.73 -8.75 5.66
N GLU A 115 -0.62 -10.03 6.00
CA GLU A 115 -1.21 -10.56 7.23
C GLU A 115 -0.59 -9.96 8.50
N ILE A 116 0.72 -9.71 8.53
CA ILE A 116 1.41 -9.10 9.69
C ILE A 116 1.01 -7.63 9.86
N ALA A 117 0.74 -6.92 8.77
CA ALA A 117 0.46 -5.48 8.81
C ALA A 117 -0.95 -5.11 9.32
N GLU A 118 -1.76 -6.07 9.76
CA GLU A 118 -3.13 -5.83 10.25
C GLU A 118 -3.17 -4.85 11.43
N TYR A 119 -2.22 -4.93 12.37
CA TYR A 119 -2.19 -4.04 13.53
C TYR A 119 -1.96 -2.56 13.14
N LYS A 120 -1.21 -2.30 12.06
CA LYS A 120 -1.02 -0.94 11.54
C LYS A 120 -2.29 -0.45 10.86
N ARG A 121 -2.85 -1.26 9.95
CA ARG A 121 -4.09 -0.91 9.23
C ARG A 121 -5.28 -0.67 10.14
N ARG A 122 -5.37 -1.36 11.28
CA ARG A 122 -6.43 -1.16 12.27
C ARG A 122 -6.42 0.25 12.89
N GLN A 123 -5.29 0.94 12.79
CA GLN A 123 -5.05 2.29 13.32
C GLN A 123 -4.88 3.32 12.21
N ALA A 124 -5.06 2.92 10.93
CA ALA A 124 -5.04 3.84 9.82
C ALA A 124 -6.19 4.87 9.95
N PRO A 125 -6.00 6.10 9.44
CA PRO A 125 -7.07 7.08 9.34
C PRO A 125 -8.24 6.57 8.49
N ILE A 126 -9.28 7.40 8.36
CA ILE A 126 -10.39 7.09 7.47
C ILE A 126 -9.86 6.99 6.03
N VAL A 127 -10.15 5.88 5.35
CA VAL A 127 -9.77 5.63 3.95
C VAL A 127 -11.00 5.75 3.06
N LEU A 128 -10.88 6.49 1.96
CA LEU A 128 -11.91 6.60 0.93
C LEU A 128 -11.86 5.38 0.01
N ARG A 129 -12.94 4.59 -0.04
CA ARG A 129 -13.02 3.41 -0.91
C ARG A 129 -13.18 3.79 -2.38
N ILE A 130 -12.30 3.25 -3.22
CA ILE A 130 -12.34 3.36 -4.69
C ILE A 130 -12.39 1.97 -5.33
N GLY A 131 -11.75 0.96 -4.71
CA GLY A 131 -11.64 -0.40 -5.22
C GLY A 131 -12.79 -1.34 -4.85
N LYS A 132 -12.67 -2.59 -5.28
CA LYS A 132 -13.63 -3.67 -4.96
C LYS A 132 -13.74 -3.88 -3.45
N ARG A 133 -12.66 -3.73 -2.69
CA ARG A 133 -12.66 -3.80 -1.22
C ARG A 133 -11.69 -2.79 -0.59
N ALA A 134 -12.20 -1.97 0.31
CA ALA A 134 -11.37 -1.10 1.14
C ALA A 134 -10.85 -1.83 2.39
N PHE A 135 -9.66 -1.44 2.86
CA PHE A 135 -9.20 -1.76 4.20
C PHE A 135 -10.12 -1.14 5.26
N GLY A 136 -10.24 -1.80 6.42
CA GLY A 136 -11.19 -1.41 7.47
C GLY A 136 -12.56 -2.09 7.30
N ALA A 137 -13.60 -1.34 6.94
CA ALA A 137 -14.95 -1.90 6.87
C ALA A 137 -15.09 -3.04 5.84
N GLY A 138 -14.34 -2.99 4.74
CA GLY A 138 -14.38 -3.99 3.66
C GLY A 138 -13.52 -5.24 3.88
N ARG A 139 -12.63 -5.25 4.87
CA ARG A 139 -11.78 -6.39 5.23
C ARG A 139 -11.56 -6.43 6.74
N ARG A 140 -12.26 -7.34 7.42
CA ARG A 140 -12.17 -7.53 8.88
C ARG A 140 -11.44 -8.82 9.21
N ILE A 141 -10.18 -8.70 9.62
CA ILE A 141 -9.33 -9.83 10.01
C ILE A 141 -8.87 -9.60 11.45
N PRO A 142 -8.77 -10.65 12.28
CA PRO A 142 -8.21 -10.51 13.62
C PRO A 142 -6.73 -10.10 13.56
N VAL A 143 -6.35 -9.11 14.38
CA VAL A 143 -4.95 -8.65 14.50
C VAL A 143 -4.06 -9.74 15.07
N ALA A 144 -4.50 -10.37 16.16
CA ALA A 144 -3.80 -11.49 16.78
C ALA A 144 -4.35 -12.80 16.20
N LYS A 145 -3.61 -13.40 15.27
CA LYS A 145 -3.91 -14.72 14.71
C LYS A 145 -2.63 -15.48 14.37
N LYS A 146 -2.75 -16.80 14.21
CA LYS A 146 -1.68 -17.61 13.62
C LYS A 146 -1.59 -17.30 12.12
N LEU A 147 -0.36 -17.20 11.63
CA LEU A 147 -0.04 -17.07 10.21
C LEU A 147 -0.01 -18.45 9.54
#